data_AF-A0A1B7LKZ0-F1
#
_entry.id   AF-A0A1B7LKZ0-F1
#
_cell.length_a   1.000
_cell.length_b   1.000
_cell.length_c   1.000
_cell.angle_alpha   90.00
_cell.angle_beta   90.00
_cell.angle_gamma   90.00
#
_symmetry.space_group_name_H-M   'P 1'
#
loop_
_entity.id
_entity.type
_entity.pdbx_description
1 polymer ?
#
loop_
_entity_poly.entity_id
_entity_poly.type
_entity_poly.pdbx_seq_one_letter_code
_entity_poly.pdbx_strand_id
1 'polypeptide(L)'
;MKKIPLQVYVDQALHQQLCLIAKRKKVSQAELIRKYLYQGLQKEPGLHDPALDIIGLGSGKTPDLSERHDQYLVLREKENWKA
;
A
#
# COMPACT_ATOMS: atom_id res chain seq x y z
N MET A 1 -8.14 13.44 20.66
CA MET A 1 -8.57 12.14 20.10
C MET A 1 -9.02 11.22 21.22
N LYS A 2 -10.17 10.56 21.06
CA LYS A 2 -10.67 9.56 22.02
C LYS A 2 -9.83 8.29 21.90
N LYS A 3 -9.20 7.85 22.99
CA LYS A 3 -8.38 6.61 23.01
C LYS A 3 -9.30 5.43 23.32
N ILE A 4 -9.13 4.33 22.60
CA ILE A 4 -9.86 3.07 22.81
C ILE A 4 -8.89 2.08 23.46
N PRO A 5 -9.26 1.41 24.56
CA PRO A 5 -8.40 0.40 25.19
C PRO A 5 -8.27 -0.82 24.27
N LEU A 6 -7.05 -1.32 24.12
CA LEU A 6 -6.73 -2.53 23.37
C LEU A 6 -5.85 -3.42 24.26
N GLN A 7 -6.33 -4.60 24.61
CA GLN A 7 -5.56 -5.60 25.34
C GLN A 7 -4.95 -6.60 24.35
N VAL A 8 -3.63 -6.79 24.41
CA VAL A 8 -2.89 -7.72 23.55
C VAL A 8 -1.96 -8.53 24.43
N TYR A 9 -2.02 -9.85 24.31
CA TYR A 9 -1.04 -10.73 24.94
C TYR A 9 0.20 -10.81 24.06
N VAL A 10 1.37 -10.65 24.68
CA VAL A 10 2.68 -10.78 24.05
C VAL A 10 3.50 -11.78 24.84
N ASP A 11 4.41 -12.48 24.17
CA ASP A 11 5.33 -13.36 24.87
C ASP A 11 6.30 -12.57 25.78
N GLN A 12 6.94 -13.30 26.69
CA GLN A 12 7.87 -12.73 27.67
C GLN A 12 9.08 -12.06 27.01
N ALA A 13 9.60 -12.63 25.93
CA ALA A 13 10.79 -12.12 25.26
C ALA A 13 10.50 -10.75 24.63
N LEU A 14 9.37 -10.62 23.94
CA LEU A 14 8.90 -9.37 23.36
C LEU A 14 8.64 -8.31 24.43
N HIS A 15 8.00 -8.69 25.55
CA HIS A 15 7.79 -7.77 26.67
C HIS A 15 9.12 -7.21 27.21
N GLN A 16 10.11 -8.10 27.43
CA GLN A 16 11.43 -7.71 27.91
C GLN A 16 12.15 -6.78 26.92
N GLN A 17 12.09 -7.08 25.62
CA GLN A 17 12.68 -6.24 24.57
C GLN A 17 12.04 -4.84 24.54
N LEU A 18 10.71 -4.76 24.59
CA LEU A 18 9.99 -3.48 24.65
C LEU A 18 10.41 -2.65 25.87
N CYS A 19 10.57 -3.31 27.01
CA CYS A 19 11.03 -2.71 28.27
C CYS A 19 12.43 -2.09 28.12
N LEU A 20 13.38 -2.85 27.57
CA LEU A 20 14.75 -2.40 27.35
C LEU A 20 14.82 -1.22 26.37
N ILE A 21 14.09 -1.31 25.25
CA ILE A 21 14.09 -0.26 24.22
C ILE A 21 13.45 1.02 24.74
N ALA A 22 12.34 0.92 25.48
CA ALA A 22 11.67 2.07 26.08
C ALA A 22 12.59 2.83 27.04
N LYS A 23 13.32 2.10 27.90
CA LYS A 23 14.35 2.66 28.79
C LYS A 23 15.46 3.36 28.00
N ARG A 24 16.03 2.69 26.99
CA ARG A 24 17.10 3.26 26.15
C ARG A 24 16.66 4.55 25.43
N LYS A 25 15.40 4.62 25.01
CA LYS A 25 14.83 5.77 24.32
C LYS A 25 14.22 6.83 25.24
N LYS A 26 14.20 6.60 26.57
CA LYS A 26 13.58 7.48 27.58
C LYS A 26 12.12 7.82 27.27
N VAL A 27 11.36 6.84 26.77
CA VAL A 27 9.91 6.97 26.50
C VAL A 27 9.12 5.91 27.26
N SER A 28 7.81 6.11 27.40
CA SER A 28 6.95 5.08 27.99
C SER A 28 6.82 3.86 27.06
N GLN A 29 6.62 2.66 27.63
CA GLN A 29 6.34 1.47 26.83
C GLN A 29 5.12 1.67 25.93
N ALA A 30 4.06 2.29 26.44
CA ALA A 30 2.84 2.52 25.68
C ALA A 30 3.07 3.46 24.48
N GLU A 31 3.94 4.46 24.62
CA GLU A 31 4.33 5.32 23.49
C GLU A 31 5.15 4.56 22.45
N LEU A 32 6.11 3.75 22.90
CA LEU A 32 6.91 2.90 22.01
C LEU A 32 6.02 1.93 21.22
N ILE A 33 5.09 1.26 21.90
CA ILE A 33 4.14 0.32 21.29
C ILE A 33 3.29 1.05 20.25
N ARG A 34 2.68 2.19 20.60
CA ARG A 34 1.90 2.98 19.63
C ARG A 34 2.74 3.36 18.41
N LYS A 35 3.96 3.85 18.61
CA LYS A 35 4.86 4.21 17.51
C LYS A 35 5.12 3.04 16.57
N TYR A 36 5.44 1.86 17.11
CA TYR A 36 5.69 0.68 16.30
C TYR A 36 4.43 0.14 15.61
N LEU A 37 3.26 0.21 16.25
CA LEU A 37 2.00 -0.12 15.60
C LEU A 37 1.72 0.79 14.41
N TYR A 38 1.89 2.12 14.55
CA TYR A 38 1.75 3.04 13.42
C TYR A 38 2.74 2.74 12.29
N GLN A 39 4.00 2.47 12.62
CA GLN A 39 5.03 2.14 11.62
C GLN A 39 4.76 0.79 10.93
N GLY A 40 4.22 -0.20 11.64
CA GLY A 40 3.82 -1.48 11.06
C GLY A 40 2.65 -1.30 10.10
N LEU A 41 1.61 -0.58 10.52
CA LEU A 41 0.43 -0.31 9.69
C LEU A 41 0.75 0.49 8.42
N GLN A 42 1.76 1.34 8.44
CA GLN A 42 2.23 2.04 7.23
C GLN A 42 2.89 1.12 6.19
N LYS A 43 3.37 -0.06 6.61
CA LYS A 43 4.00 -1.04 5.73
C LYS A 43 3.01 -2.02 5.12
N GLU A 44 1.85 -2.19 5.74
CA GLU A 44 0.77 -2.92 5.11
C GLU A 44 0.32 -2.11 3.89
N PRO A 45 0.22 -2.73 2.69
CA PRO A 45 -0.44 -2.06 1.58
C PRO A 45 -1.83 -1.66 2.09
N GLY A 46 -2.17 -0.38 1.95
CA GLY A 46 -3.51 0.07 2.29
C GLY A 46 -4.53 -0.75 1.50
N LEU A 47 -5.79 -0.74 1.96
CA LEU A 47 -6.90 -1.26 1.15
C LEU A 47 -6.96 -0.59 -0.24
N HIS A 48 -6.32 0.57 -0.36
CA HIS A 48 -6.08 1.32 -1.59
C HIS A 48 -4.77 0.86 -2.24
N ASP A 49 -4.88 0.19 -3.38
CA ASP A 49 -3.75 -0.13 -4.26
C ASP A 49 -3.37 1.14 -5.04
N PRO A 50 -2.17 1.71 -4.85
CA PRO A 50 -1.72 2.90 -5.58
C PRO A 50 -1.71 2.73 -7.11
N ALA A 51 -1.70 1.50 -7.63
CA ALA A 51 -1.85 1.25 -9.06
C ALA A 51 -3.24 1.65 -9.58
N LEU A 52 -4.27 1.65 -8.72
CA LEU A 52 -5.62 2.09 -9.09
C LEU A 52 -5.68 3.60 -9.36
N ASP A 53 -4.80 4.39 -8.75
CA ASP A 53 -4.70 5.84 -9.01
C ASP A 53 -4.17 6.14 -10.42
N ILE A 54 -3.61 5.14 -11.11
CA ILE A 54 -3.07 5.27 -12.48
C ILE A 54 -4.19 5.08 -13.53
N ILE A 55 -5.33 4.49 -13.14
CA ILE A 55 -6.46 4.28 -14.04
C ILE A 55 -7.08 5.62 -14.42
N GLY A 56 -7.24 5.88 -15.72
CA GLY A 56 -7.92 7.08 -16.24
C GLY A 56 -7.04 8.34 -16.35
N LEU A 57 -5.72 8.25 -16.13
CA LEU A 57 -4.81 9.39 -16.29
C LEU A 57 -4.63 9.85 -17.76
N GLY A 58 -4.90 8.96 -18.72
CA GLY A 58 -4.75 9.25 -20.15
C GLY A 58 -6.11 9.42 -20.84
N SER A 59 -6.28 10.50 -21.60
CA SER A 59 -7.37 10.64 -22.56
C SER A 59 -6.86 10.32 -23.97
N GLY A 60 -7.42 9.27 -24.58
CA GLY A 60 -7.14 8.86 -25.95
C GLY A 60 -8.27 9.25 -26.90
N LYS A 61 -7.97 9.35 -28.20
CA LYS A 61 -8.98 9.55 -29.26
C LYS A 61 -9.82 8.30 -29.54
N THR A 62 -9.39 7.15 -29.03
CA THR A 62 -10.01 5.84 -29.28
C THR A 62 -10.63 5.33 -27.96
N PRO A 63 -11.93 5.58 -27.74
CA PRO A 63 -12.59 5.29 -26.47
C PRO A 63 -12.77 3.78 -26.20
N ASP A 64 -12.78 2.96 -27.24
CA ASP A 64 -12.97 1.50 -27.21
C ASP A 64 -11.67 0.71 -27.40
N LEU A 65 -10.51 1.38 -27.23
CA LEU A 65 -9.19 0.77 -27.50
C LEU A 65 -8.95 -0.48 -26.65
N SER A 66 -9.35 -0.46 -25.37
CA SER A 66 -9.21 -1.61 -24.47
C SER A 66 -10.13 -2.76 -24.86
N GLU A 67 -11.36 -2.47 -25.29
CA GLU A 67 -12.35 -3.49 -25.66
C GLU A 67 -12.02 -4.15 -27.00
N ARG A 68 -11.42 -3.40 -27.92
CA ARG A 68 -11.14 -3.83 -29.31
C ARG A 68 -9.66 -3.88 -29.62
N HIS A 69 -8.84 -4.05 -28.60
CA HIS A 69 -7.37 -4.05 -28.66
C HIS A 69 -6.82 -4.86 -29.85
N ASP A 70 -7.24 -6.12 -29.96
CA ASP A 70 -6.73 -7.03 -30.99
C ASP A 70 -7.10 -6.58 -32.41
N GLN A 71 -8.30 -6.00 -32.57
CA GLN A 71 -8.73 -5.46 -33.86
C GLN A 71 -7.82 -4.30 -34.29
N TYR A 72 -7.45 -3.41 -33.36
CA TYR A 72 -6.54 -2.31 -33.65
C TYR A 72 -5.11 -2.78 -33.95
N LEU A 73 -4.63 -3.82 -33.28
CA LEU A 73 -3.34 -4.43 -33.62
C LEU A 73 -3.33 -4.98 -35.04
N VAL A 74 -4.39 -5.68 -35.46
CA VAL A 74 -4.53 -6.21 -36.83
C VAL A 74 -4.59 -5.08 -37.86
N LEU A 75 -5.31 -4.00 -37.58
CA LEU A 75 -5.37 -2.84 -38.48
C LEU A 75 -3.99 -2.20 -38.65
N ARG A 76 -3.26 -1.99 -37.56
CA ARG A 76 -1.89 -1.45 -37.59
C ARG A 76 -0.93 -2.32 -38.39
N GLU A 77 -1.01 -3.64 -38.23
CA GLU A 77 -0.16 -4.58 -38.97
C GLU A 77 -0.46 -4.55 -40.48
N LYS A 78 -1.74 -4.45 -40.84
CA LYS A 78 -2.16 -4.30 -42.25
C LYS A 78 -1.70 -2.99 -42.88
N GLU A 79 -1.64 -1.90 -42.12
CA GLU A 79 -1.11 -0.62 -42.59
C GLU A 79 0.40 -0.72 -42.83
N ASN A 80 1.16 -1.31 -41.91
CA ASN A 80 2.59 -1.55 -42.06
C ASN A 80 2.95 -2.43 -43.26
N TRP A 81 2.12 -3.43 -43.57
CA TRP A 81 2.33 -4.29 -44.76
C TRP A 81 2.04 -3.61 -46.10
N LYS A 82 1.31 -2.49 -46.10
CA LYS A 82 0.98 -1.73 -47.31
C LYS A 82 1.94 -0.56 -47.57
N ALA A 83 2.85 -0.28 -46.64
CA ALA A 83 3.92 0.72 -46.76
C ALA A 83 5.21 0.07 -47.28
#